data_AF-A0A543FG46-F1
#
_entry.id   AF-A0A543FG46-F1
#
_cell.length_a   1.000
_cell.length_b   1.000
_cell.length_c   1.000
_cell.angle_alpha   90.00
_cell.angle_beta   90.00
_cell.angle_gamma   90.00
#
_symmetry.space_group_name_H-M   'P 1'
#
loop_
_entity.id
_entity.type
_entity.pdbx_description
1 polymer ?
#
loop_
_entity_poly.entity_id
_entity_poly.type
_entity_poly.pdbx_seq_one_letter_code
_entity_poly.pdbx_strand_id
1 'polypeptide(L)'
;MAPKSSRAALPANWETSSDDYEYVPLRLPKDVTRVTASMRLAIQAEFGGWELSRVRAYTDGSRKVLLRRRKTSLLPQPEPGM
;
A
#
# COMPACT_ATOMS: atom_id res chain seq x y z
N MET A 1 8.05 1.96 -40.70
CA MET A 1 9.27 1.38 -40.09
C MET A 1 9.69 2.30 -38.94
N ALA A 2 9.76 1.80 -37.71
CA ALA A 2 10.27 2.53 -36.54
C ALA A 2 11.18 1.57 -35.75
N PRO A 3 12.16 2.10 -35.01
CA PRO A 3 12.11 1.92 -33.57
C PRO A 3 12.44 3.23 -32.83
N LYS A 4 11.54 3.72 -31.98
CA LYS A 4 11.40 3.41 -30.53
C LYS A 4 12.55 3.96 -29.69
N SER A 5 12.23 5.08 -29.05
CA SER A 5 12.92 5.78 -27.96
C SER A 5 13.70 4.83 -27.04
N SER A 6 15.02 5.03 -26.98
CA SER A 6 15.90 4.39 -26.02
C SER A 6 15.62 4.95 -24.62
N ARG A 7 14.73 4.29 -23.88
CA ARG A 7 14.65 4.44 -22.43
C ARG A 7 15.94 3.84 -21.88
N ALA A 8 16.92 4.67 -21.56
CA ALA A 8 18.16 4.22 -20.92
C ALA A 8 17.78 3.39 -19.69
N ALA A 9 18.15 2.11 -19.69
CA ALA A 9 17.97 1.24 -18.54
C ALA A 9 18.92 1.73 -17.44
N LEU A 10 18.35 2.16 -16.32
CA LEU A 10 19.11 2.44 -15.11
C LEU A 10 19.81 1.14 -14.64
N PRO A 11 20.99 1.21 -14.04
CA PRO A 11 21.71 0.02 -13.57
C PRO A 11 20.90 -0.74 -12.50
N ALA A 12 20.98 -2.08 -12.49
CA ALA A 12 20.15 -2.97 -11.67
C ALA A 12 20.28 -2.74 -10.14
N ASN A 13 21.37 -2.15 -9.67
CA ASN A 13 21.55 -1.77 -8.27
C ASN A 13 20.86 -0.43 -7.91
N TRP A 14 20.29 0.26 -8.90
CA TRP A 14 19.51 1.49 -8.78
C TRP A 14 18.00 1.24 -8.98
N GLU A 15 17.56 -0.02 -8.94
CA GLU A 15 16.20 -0.34 -8.49
C GLU A 15 16.12 -0.01 -6.99
N THR A 16 16.15 1.29 -6.70
CA THR A 16 15.63 1.82 -5.46
C THR A 16 14.14 1.51 -5.52
N SER A 17 13.71 0.40 -4.92
CA SER A 17 12.31 0.10 -4.65
C SER A 17 11.72 1.20 -3.77
N SER A 18 11.50 2.39 -4.34
CA SER A 18 10.80 3.48 -3.65
C SER A 18 9.33 3.11 -3.37
N ASP A 19 8.90 1.95 -3.87
CA ASP A 19 7.56 1.36 -3.77
C ASP A 19 7.51 0.16 -2.80
N ASP A 20 8.41 0.07 -1.82
CA ASP A 20 8.43 -1.02 -0.81
C ASP A 20 7.13 -1.15 -0.01
N TYR A 21 6.28 -0.12 -0.01
CA TYR A 21 5.01 -0.10 0.72
C TYR A 21 3.83 0.20 -0.19
N GLU A 22 2.77 -0.60 -0.04
CA GLU A 22 1.46 -0.34 -0.59
C GLU A 22 0.63 0.46 0.42
N TYR A 23 -0.10 1.48 -0.06
CA TYR A 23 -0.96 2.32 0.76
C TYR A 23 -2.42 2.22 0.33
N VAL A 24 -3.33 2.09 1.29
CA VAL A 24 -4.79 2.03 1.03
C VAL A 24 -5.52 3.05 1.88
N PRO A 25 -6.25 4.01 1.27
CA PRO A 25 -7.13 4.91 1.98
C PRO A 25 -8.48 4.22 2.29
N LEU A 26 -8.91 4.31 3.54
CA LEU A 26 -10.21 3.85 4.00
C LEU A 26 -11.00 5.03 4.58
N ARG A 27 -12.30 5.04 4.31
CA ARG A 27 -13.25 5.96 4.95
C ARG A 27 -14.15 5.17 5.89
N LEU A 28 -14.13 5.55 7.17
CA LEU A 28 -15.03 5.04 8.18
C LEU A 28 -16.20 6.02 8.33
N PRO A 29 -17.44 5.58 8.05
CA PRO A 29 -18.62 6.41 8.27
C PRO A 29 -18.82 6.66 9.78
N LYS A 30 -19.64 7.68 10.09
CA LYS A 30 -19.91 8.13 11.46
C LYS A 30 -20.61 7.06 12.31
N ASP A 31 -21.38 6.19 11.67
CA ASP A 31 -22.18 5.14 12.32
C ASP A 31 -21.32 3.97 12.81
N VAL A 32 -20.07 3.88 12.33
CA VAL A 32 -19.10 2.91 12.85
C VAL A 32 -18.54 3.45 14.15
N THR A 33 -18.72 2.73 15.25
CA THR A 33 -18.18 3.17 16.54
C THR A 33 -16.64 3.15 16.54
N ARG A 34 -16.02 3.81 17.53
CA ARG A 34 -14.57 3.72 17.74
C ARG A 34 -14.13 2.28 17.99
N VAL A 35 -14.85 1.54 18.82
CA VAL A 35 -14.52 0.16 19.20
C VAL A 35 -14.57 -0.76 17.97
N THR A 36 -15.65 -0.69 17.19
CA THR A 36 -15.80 -1.50 15.98
C THR A 36 -14.71 -1.17 14.94
N ALA A 37 -14.39 0.11 14.76
CA ALA A 37 -13.29 0.52 13.90
C ALA A 37 -11.95 -0.07 14.35
N SER A 38 -11.61 0.08 15.64
CA SER A 38 -10.36 -0.45 16.20
C SER A 38 -10.24 -1.96 16.00
N MET A 39 -11.31 -2.71 16.28
CA MET A 39 -11.30 -4.16 16.11
C MET A 39 -11.08 -4.59 14.66
N ARG A 40 -11.77 -3.95 13.70
CA ARG A 40 -11.59 -4.23 12.27
C ARG A 40 -10.18 -3.90 11.79
N LEU A 41 -9.61 -2.78 12.24
CA LEU A 41 -8.25 -2.37 11.89
C LEU A 41 -7.20 -3.30 12.50
N ALA A 42 -7.41 -3.77 13.73
CA ALA A 42 -6.53 -4.75 14.37
C ALA A 42 -6.51 -6.07 13.60
N ILE A 43 -7.67 -6.58 13.19
CA ILE A 43 -7.75 -7.79 12.35
C ILE A 43 -6.98 -7.61 11.04
N GLN A 44 -7.11 -6.46 10.38
CA GLN A 44 -6.34 -6.17 9.16
C GLN A 44 -4.82 -6.10 9.40
N ALA A 45 -4.40 -5.63 10.57
CA ALA A 45 -3.00 -5.63 10.95
C ALA A 45 -2.45 -7.03 11.20
N GLU A 46 -3.17 -7.83 11.99
CA GLU A 46 -2.71 -9.16 12.38
C GLU A 46 -2.72 -10.16 11.21
N PHE A 47 -3.76 -10.11 10.38
CA PHE A 47 -3.96 -11.13 9.33
C PHE A 47 -3.73 -10.61 7.90
N GLY A 48 -3.81 -9.30 7.68
CA GLY A 48 -3.64 -8.68 6.36
C GLY A 48 -2.29 -7.99 6.15
N GLY A 49 -1.45 -7.93 7.19
CA GLY A 49 -0.17 -7.21 7.17
C GLY A 49 -0.30 -5.69 7.07
N TRP A 50 -1.48 -5.14 7.36
CA TRP A 50 -1.78 -3.71 7.25
C TRP A 50 -1.50 -2.95 8.54
N GLU A 51 -0.62 -1.97 8.47
CA GLU A 51 -0.35 -1.06 9.58
C GLU A 51 -1.09 0.27 9.42
N LEU A 52 -1.46 0.90 10.53
CA LEU A 52 -1.99 2.26 10.52
C LEU A 52 -0.86 3.26 10.22
N SER A 53 -0.98 3.98 9.11
CA SER A 53 -0.04 5.05 8.75
C SER A 53 -0.54 6.44 9.16
N ARG A 54 -1.85 6.71 8.99
CA ARG A 54 -2.46 8.00 9.35
C ARG A 54 -3.92 7.84 9.71
N VAL A 55 -4.39 8.59 10.70
CA VAL A 55 -5.82 8.68 11.04
C VAL A 55 -6.21 10.14 11.14
N ARG A 56 -7.32 10.52 10.49
CA ARG A 56 -7.93 11.84 10.61
C ARG A 56 -9.39 11.70 10.97
N ALA A 57 -9.77 12.21 12.13
CA ALA A 57 -11.16 12.35 12.54
C ALA A 57 -11.73 13.68 12.04
N TYR A 58 -13.01 13.67 11.69
CA TYR A 58 -13.77 14.84 11.27
C TYR A 58 -14.90 15.12 12.26
N THR A 59 -15.39 16.35 12.27
CA THR A 59 -16.45 16.82 13.19
C THR A 59 -17.80 16.15 12.94
N ASP A 60 -18.03 15.63 11.74
CA ASP A 60 -19.21 14.85 11.37
C ASP A 60 -19.19 13.40 11.92
N GLY A 61 -18.14 13.04 12.66
CA GLY A 61 -17.91 11.70 13.22
C GLY A 61 -17.27 10.71 12.24
N SER A 62 -17.12 11.09 10.97
CA SER A 62 -16.40 10.27 10.00
C SER A 62 -14.89 10.30 10.24
N ARG A 63 -14.19 9.25 9.79
CA ARG A 63 -12.73 9.17 9.86
C ARG A 63 -12.17 8.75 8.51
N LYS A 64 -11.04 9.35 8.13
CA LYS A 64 -10.18 8.83 7.06
C LYS A 64 -8.98 8.15 7.70
N VAL A 65 -8.70 6.93 7.25
CA VAL A 65 -7.58 6.11 7.70
C VAL A 65 -6.72 5.80 6.49
N LEU A 66 -5.42 5.94 6.62
CA LEU A 66 -4.45 5.46 5.64
C LEU A 66 -3.77 4.24 6.24
N LEU A 67 -3.91 3.10 5.56
CA LEU A 67 -3.19 1.88 5.86
C LEU A 67 -1.95 1.78 4.98
N ARG A 68 -0.92 1.10 5.49
CA ARG A 68 0.26 0.72 4.71
C ARG A 68 0.60 -0.74 4.94
N ARG A 69 1.15 -1.43 3.95
CA ARG A 69 1.78 -2.75 4.13
C ARG A 69 3.02 -2.83 3.28
N ARG A 70 4.01 -3.64 3.68
CA ARG A 70 5.16 -3.90 2.81
C ARG A 70 4.72 -4.72 1.60
N LYS A 71 5.21 -4.34 0.41
CA LYS A 71 5.09 -5.19 -0.77
C LYS A 71 6.01 -6.37 -0.57
N THR A 72 5.41 -7.55 -0.58
CA THR A 72 6.18 -8.79 -0.66
C THR A 72 6.70 -8.90 -2.09
N SER A 73 8.00 -8.68 -2.31
CA SER A 73 8.71 -8.88 -3.60
C SER A 73 8.78 -10.36 -4.00
N LEU A 74 7.65 -11.06 -4.01
CA LEU A 74 7.53 -12.46 -4.47
C LEU A 74 7.14 -12.55 -5.95
N LEU A 75 7.23 -11.48 -6.73
CA LEU A 75 7.24 -11.68 -8.18
C LEU A 75 8.58 -12.38 -8.49
N PRO A 76 8.60 -13.67 -8.90
CA PRO A 76 9.78 -14.17 -9.57
C PRO A 76 10.02 -13.23 -10.74
N GLN A 77 11.18 -12.59 -10.76
CA GLN A 77 11.66 -11.91 -11.95
C GLN A 77 11.53 -12.93 -13.09
N PRO A 78 10.78 -12.65 -14.17
CA PRO A 78 10.74 -13.57 -15.29
C PRO A 78 12.17 -13.67 -15.80
N GLU A 79 12.83 -14.79 -15.54
CA GLU A 79 14.17 -15.10 -16.02
C GLU A 79 14.18 -14.82 -17.52
N PRO A 80 14.91 -13.79 -18.01
CA PRO A 80 14.94 -13.51 -19.43
C PRO A 80 15.81 -14.55 -20.11
N GLY A 81 15.19 -15.62 -20.60
CA GLY A 81 15.78 -16.55 -21.56
C GLY A 81 16.06 -17.95 -21.01
N MET A 82 15.12 -18.85 -21.29
CA MET A 82 15.42 -20.10 -21.98
C MET A 82 14.54 -20.18 -23.22
#